data_AF-A0A6S6QSM5-F1
#
_entry.id   AF-A0A6S6QSM5-F1
#
_cell.length_a   1.000
_cell.length_b   1.000
_cell.length_c   1.000
_cell.angle_alpha   90.00
_cell.angle_beta   90.00
_cell.angle_gamma   90.00
#
_symmetry.space_group_name_H-M   'P 1'
#
loop_
_entity.id
_entity.type
_entity.pdbx_description
1 polymer ?
#
loop_
_entity_poly.entity_id
_entity_poly.type
_entity_poly.pdbx_seq_one_letter_code
_entity_poly.pdbx_strand_id
1 'polypeptide(L)'
;MIKTHKNDRKQLQEDVPEICYSSSNIQYFHIEKLRLNLHKMINHNGGIMDDDEIVKLGQRFDEVVIEYYNDKVYKNKDSGYHK
;
A
#
# COMPACT_ATOMS: atom_id res chain seq x y z
N MET A 1 13.23 -43.15 -10.19
CA MET A 1 11.84 -42.64 -10.09
C MET A 1 11.88 -41.20 -9.58
N ILE A 2 11.71 -40.22 -10.46
CA ILE A 2 11.74 -38.79 -10.09
C ILE A 2 10.29 -38.37 -9.80
N LYS A 3 10.00 -37.96 -8.56
CA LYS A 3 8.68 -37.46 -8.16
C LYS A 3 8.56 -35.99 -8.55
N THR A 4 7.72 -35.71 -9.54
CA THR A 4 7.37 -34.35 -9.96
C THR A 4 6.43 -33.73 -8.94
N HIS A 5 6.90 -32.72 -8.21
CA HIS A 5 6.03 -31.87 -7.38
C HIS A 5 5.19 -30.99 -8.30
N LYS A 6 3.89 -31.26 -8.36
CA LYS A 6 2.91 -30.37 -9.00
C LYS A 6 2.77 -29.13 -8.11
N ASN A 7 3.21 -28.00 -8.62
CA ASN A 7 2.99 -26.69 -8.02
C ASN A 7 1.54 -26.28 -8.31
N ASP A 8 0.63 -26.65 -7.42
CA ASP A 8 -0.73 -26.10 -7.39
C ASP A 8 -0.66 -24.67 -6.85
N ARG A 9 -0.23 -23.72 -7.69
CA ARG A 9 -0.46 -22.28 -7.45
C ARG A 9 -1.95 -22.01 -7.66
N LYS A 10 -2.75 -22.37 -6.66
CA LYS A 10 -4.10 -21.82 -6.53
C LYS A 10 -3.92 -20.33 -6.21
N GLN A 11 -4.29 -19.48 -7.16
CA GLN A 11 -4.51 -18.06 -6.92
C GLN A 11 -5.61 -17.95 -5.86
N LEU A 12 -5.19 -17.68 -4.62
CA LEU A 12 -6.06 -17.14 -3.61
C LEU A 12 -6.29 -15.68 -3.99
N GLN A 13 -7.29 -15.45 -4.84
CA GLN A 13 -7.93 -14.15 -4.96
C GLN A 13 -8.78 -14.01 -3.69
N GLU A 14 -8.12 -13.70 -2.58
CA GLU A 14 -8.80 -13.31 -1.36
C GLU A 14 -9.39 -11.93 -1.61
N ASP A 15 -10.72 -11.83 -1.50
CA ASP A 15 -11.44 -10.58 -1.36
C ASP A 15 -10.84 -9.84 -0.15
N VAL A 16 -9.84 -8.99 -0.41
CA VAL A 16 -9.17 -8.19 0.61
C VAL A 16 -10.25 -7.28 1.21
N PRO A 17 -10.59 -7.44 2.50
CA PRO A 17 -11.57 -6.56 3.13
C PRO A 17 -11.08 -5.13 2.99
N GLU A 18 -11.96 -4.22 2.59
CA GLU A 18 -11.70 -2.79 2.58
C GLU A 18 -11.45 -2.35 4.03
N ILE A 19 -10.18 -2.29 4.43
CA ILE A 19 -9.81 -1.91 5.79
C ILE A 19 -10.13 -0.42 5.94
N CYS A 20 -11.11 -0.09 6.78
CA CYS A 20 -11.43 1.30 7.11
C CYS A 20 -10.33 1.88 8.01
N TYR A 21 -9.40 2.63 7.42
CA TYR A 21 -8.27 3.25 8.11
C TYR A 21 -8.66 4.55 8.82
N SER A 22 -9.66 4.55 9.70
CA SER A 22 -10.19 5.78 10.31
C SER A 22 -9.26 6.45 11.34
N SER A 23 -8.21 5.77 11.82
CA SER A 23 -7.24 6.35 12.76
C SER A 23 -5.90 6.67 12.09
N SER A 24 -5.30 7.83 12.44
CA SER A 24 -4.07 8.30 11.81
C SER A 24 -2.87 7.37 12.01
N ASN A 25 -2.83 6.61 13.11
CA ASN A 25 -1.75 5.67 13.37
C ASN A 25 -1.87 4.44 12.46
N ILE A 26 -3.08 3.92 12.24
CA ILE A 26 -3.30 2.77 11.35
C ILE A 26 -3.07 3.18 9.89
N GLN A 27 -3.43 4.40 9.49
CA GLN A 27 -3.09 4.95 8.16
C GLN A 27 -1.57 5.03 7.95
N TYR A 28 -0.82 5.55 8.93
CA TYR A 28 0.64 5.60 8.84
C TYR A 28 1.28 4.22 8.71
N PHE A 29 0.81 3.23 9.49
CA PHE A 29 1.28 1.85 9.35
C PHE A 29 0.97 1.26 7.97
N HIS A 30 -0.18 1.61 7.38
CA HIS A 30 -0.53 1.19 6.03
C HIS A 30 0.42 1.77 4.97
N ILE A 31 0.71 3.07 5.06
CA ILE A 31 1.69 3.77 4.21
C ILE A 31 3.05 3.09 4.29
N GLU A 32 3.56 2.82 5.49
CA GLU A 32 4.86 2.16 5.66
C GLU A 32 4.89 0.75 5.09
N LYS A 33 3.78 0.01 5.17
CA LYS A 33 3.67 -1.32 4.55
C LYS A 33 3.73 -1.24 3.02
N LEU A 34 3.02 -0.28 2.43
CA LEU A 34 3.06 -0.04 0.98
C LEU A 34 4.46 0.38 0.52
N ARG A 35 5.10 1.31 1.24
CA ARG A 35 6.48 1.75 0.97
C ARG A 35 7.46 0.57 0.96
N LEU A 36 7.39 -0.31 1.97
CA LEU A 36 8.23 -1.49 2.05
C LEU A 36 7.99 -2.46 0.89
N ASN A 37 6.72 -2.68 0.52
CA ASN A 37 6.38 -3.57 -0.58
C ASN A 37 6.90 -3.03 -1.92
N LEU A 38 6.79 -1.73 -2.16
CA LEU A 38 7.31 -1.08 -3.36
C LEU A 38 8.83 -1.24 -3.46
N HIS A 39 9.56 -0.98 -2.37
CA HIS A 39 11.01 -1.23 -2.32
C HIS A 39 11.38 -2.69 -2.60
N LYS A 40 10.62 -3.65 -2.05
CA LYS A 40 10.85 -5.08 -2.30
C LYS A 40 10.65 -5.43 -3.77
N MET A 41 9.59 -4.93 -4.40
CA MET A 41 9.31 -5.22 -5.81
C MET A 41 10.35 -4.59 -6.74
N ILE A 42 10.72 -3.33 -6.50
CA ILE A 42 11.78 -2.66 -7.27
C ILE A 42 13.09 -3.45 -7.16
N ASN A 43 13.47 -3.86 -5.95
CA ASN A 43 14.70 -4.65 -5.74
C ASN A 43 14.61 -6.04 -6.38
N HIS A 44 13.44 -6.69 -6.33
CA HIS A 44 13.23 -7.98 -6.96
C HIS A 44 13.37 -7.89 -8.49
N ASN A 45 12.89 -6.79 -9.08
CA ASN A 45 12.94 -6.54 -10.51
C ASN A 45 14.26 -5.87 -10.95
N GLY A 46 15.32 -5.96 -10.14
CA GLY A 46 16.65 -5.45 -10.50
C GLY A 46 16.73 -3.93 -10.62
N GLY A 47 15.83 -3.20 -9.96
CA GLY A 47 15.72 -1.74 -10.04
C GLY A 47 14.87 -1.23 -11.19
N ILE A 48 14.28 -2.12 -12.00
CA ILE A 48 13.37 -1.74 -13.10
C ILE A 48 12.04 -1.28 -12.51
N MET A 49 11.59 -0.09 -12.90
CA MET A 49 10.35 0.53 -12.41
C MET A 49 9.20 0.48 -13.41
N ASP A 50 9.46 0.08 -14.65
CA ASP A 50 8.47 0.07 -15.75
C ASP A 50 7.54 -1.15 -15.72
N ASP A 51 7.67 -2.01 -14.71
CA ASP A 51 6.77 -3.13 -14.50
C ASP A 51 5.38 -2.62 -14.08
N ASP A 52 4.33 -3.07 -14.77
CA ASP A 52 2.95 -2.63 -14.56
C ASP A 52 2.50 -2.79 -13.10
N GLU A 53 2.97 -3.82 -12.39
CA GLU A 53 2.61 -4.04 -10.99
C GLU A 53 3.33 -3.05 -10.06
N ILE A 54 4.58 -2.69 -10.36
CA ILE A 54 5.32 -1.65 -9.63
C ILE A 54 4.65 -0.29 -9.83
N VAL A 55 4.27 0.04 -11.06
CA VAL A 55 3.59 1.30 -11.37
C VAL A 55 2.26 1.40 -10.62
N LYS A 56 1.43 0.36 -10.67
CA LYS A 56 0.15 0.33 -9.94
C LYS A 56 0.33 0.44 -8.43
N LEU A 57 1.33 -0.25 -7.87
CA LEU A 57 1.62 -0.16 -6.44
C LEU A 57 2.12 1.24 -6.05
N GLY A 58 2.93 1.88 -6.90
CA GLY A 58 3.37 3.26 -6.72
C GLY A 58 2.21 4.25 -6.72
N GLN A 59 1.31 4.15 -7.70
CA GLN A 59 0.09 4.96 -7.76
C GLN A 59 -0.76 4.80 -6.50
N ARG A 60 -0.96 3.56 -6.04
CA ARG A 60 -1.70 3.29 -4.81
C ARG A 60 -1.03 3.89 -3.58
N PHE A 61 0.30 3.83 -3.50
CA PHE A 61 1.05 4.46 -2.43
C PHE A 61 0.85 5.97 -2.42
N ASP A 62 0.96 6.63 -3.58
CA ASP A 62 0.77 8.08 -3.71
C ASP A 62 -0.64 8.51 -3.29
N GLU A 63 -1.67 7.79 -3.72
CA GLU A 63 -3.07 8.03 -3.32
C GLU A 63 -3.23 8.06 -1.79
N VAL A 64 -2.76 7.02 -1.11
CA VAL A 64 -2.90 6.87 0.35
C VAL A 64 -2.10 7.94 1.09
N VAL A 65 -0.93 8.32 0.57
CA VAL A 65 -0.11 9.39 1.14
C VAL A 65 -0.80 10.74 0.99
N ILE A 66 -1.31 11.05 -0.20
CA ILE A 66 -2.06 12.30 -0.47
C ILE A 66 -3.29 12.38 0.43
N GLU A 67 -4.06 11.29 0.54
CA GLU A 67 -5.20 11.20 1.44
C GLU A 67 -4.80 11.50 2.88
N TYR A 68 -3.75 10.83 3.39
CA TYR A 68 -3.25 11.04 4.75
C TYR A 68 -2.83 12.50 5.02
N TYR A 69 -2.10 13.13 4.10
CA TYR A 69 -1.69 14.52 4.24
C TYR A 69 -2.87 15.49 4.15
N ASN A 70 -3.80 15.26 3.23
CA ASN A 70 -5.00 16.07 3.11
C ASN A 70 -5.83 15.98 4.39
N ASP A 71 -6.04 14.78 4.93
CA ASP A 71 -6.78 14.57 6.17
C ASP A 71 -6.16 15.35 7.34
N LYS A 72 -4.83 15.40 7.42
CA LYS A 72 -4.10 16.20 8.42
C LYS A 72 -4.24 17.71 8.17
N VAL A 73 -4.19 18.16 6.92
CA VAL A 73 -4.35 19.58 6.56
C VAL A 73 -5.75 20.08 6.84
N TYR A 74 -6.79 19.29 6.53
CA TYR A 74 -8.19 19.65 6.78
C TYR A 74 -8.54 19.59 8.27
N LYS A 75 -8.10 18.57 9.01
CA LYS A 75 -8.32 18.48 10.47
C LYS A 75 -7.65 19.61 11.27
N ASN A 76 -6.57 20.19 10.75
CA ASN A 76 -5.91 21.35 11.37
C ASN A 76 -6.62 22.69 11.11
N LYS A 77 -7.53 22.78 10.13
CA LYS A 77 -8.33 23.99 9.89
C LYS A 77 -9.56 24.07 10.81
N ASP A 78 -10.08 22.91 11.22
CA ASP A 78 -11.22 22.83 12.14
C ASP A 78 -10.83 22.89 13.62
N SER A 79 -9.54 22.81 13.96
CA SER A 79 -9.06 23.05 15.33
C SER A 79 -8.90 24.54 15.66
N GLY A 80 -9.58 25.41 14.91
CA GLY A 80 -9.69 26.83 15.24
C GLY A 80 -10.24 26.99 16.65
N TYR A 81 -9.34 27.27 17.59
CA TYR A 81 -9.68 27.70 18.94
C TYR A 81 -10.53 28.96 18.83
N HIS A 82 -11.84 28.78 18.88
CA HIS A 82 -12.76 29.83 19.28
C HIS A 82 -12.74 29.96 20.80
N LYS A 83 -11.92 30.89 21.30
CA LYS A 83 -12.32 31.97 22.21
C LYS A 83 -11.13 32.85 22.56
#